data_AF-A0AAN5CKL3-F1
#
_entry.id   AF-A0AAN5CKL3-F1
#
_cell.length_a   1.000
_cell.length_b   1.000
_cell.length_c   1.000
_cell.angle_alpha   90.00
_cell.angle_beta   90.00
_cell.angle_gamma   90.00
#
_symmetry.space_group_name_H-M   'P 1'
#
loop_
_entity.id
_entity.type
_entity.pdbx_description
1 polymer ?
#
loop_
_entity_poly.entity_id
_entity_poly.type
_entity_poly.pdbx_seq_one_letter_code
_entity_poly.pdbx_strand_id
1 'polypeptide(L)'
;MSSMFMMCVERYAASKHLNSYEESFKNFGNKLAAGHMLMVALLMITLVTMYGHEGGETASCSMSSPKGKLLHNPVAGVVLFSMEGSTIAAFVFLLRKNEKRLNCATIRSLTERYQVSENVRMIRIMLPVV
;
A
#
# COMPACT_ATOMS: atom_id res chain seq x y z
N MET A 1 0.46 5.07 -3.72
CA MET A 1 -0.21 4.55 -2.50
C MET A 1 -0.75 3.13 -2.66
N SER A 2 -1.63 2.82 -3.61
CA SER A 2 -2.12 1.45 -3.82
C SER A 2 -1.00 0.43 -4.08
N SER A 3 0.07 0.82 -4.79
CA SER A 3 1.25 -0.02 -5.02
C SER A 3 2.00 -0.35 -3.73
N MET A 4 2.15 0.62 -2.82
CA MET A 4 2.81 0.42 -1.52
C MET A 4 1.96 -0.47 -0.60
N PHE A 5 0.64 -0.29 -0.62
CA PHE A 5 -0.27 -1.19 0.09
C PHE A 5 -0.12 -2.64 -0.39
N MET A 6 -0.04 -2.86 -1.70
CA MET A 6 0.13 -4.21 -2.24
C MET A 6 1.49 -4.80 -1.90
N MET A 7 2.54 -3.99 -1.90
CA MET A 7 3.85 -4.44 -1.43
C MET A 7 3.82 -4.81 0.07
N CYS A 8 3.07 -4.06 0.89
CA CYS A 8 2.85 -4.42 2.31
C CYS A 8 2.15 -5.78 2.45
N VAL A 9 1.13 -6.07 1.64
CA VAL A 9 0.42 -7.36 1.64
C VAL A 9 1.33 -8.51 1.20
N GLU A 10 2.11 -8.30 0.15
CA GLU A 10 3.12 -9.27 -0.32
C GLU A 10 4.11 -9.61 0.81
N ARG A 11 4.65 -8.58 1.47
CA ARG A 11 5.61 -8.76 2.56
C ARG A 11 5.00 -9.34 3.82
N TYR A 12 3.73 -9.06 4.08
CA TYR A 12 3.00 -9.74 5.14
C TYR A 12 2.87 -11.24 4.86
N ALA A 13 2.54 -11.61 3.62
CA ALA A 13 2.46 -13.00 3.20
C ALA A 13 3.84 -13.69 3.30
N ALA A 14 4.90 -13.02 2.87
CA ALA A 14 6.28 -13.49 2.98
C ALA A 14 6.71 -13.70 4.43
N SER A 15 6.42 -12.76 5.35
CA SER A 15 6.71 -12.92 6.77
C SER A 15 5.93 -14.03 7.46
N LYS A 16 4.76 -14.40 6.93
CA LYS A 16 3.95 -15.51 7.47
C LYS A 16 4.42 -16.88 6.96
N HIS A 17 4.91 -16.95 5.72
CA HIS A 17 5.27 -18.21 5.04
C HIS A 17 6.74 -18.24 4.62
N LEU A 18 7.67 -17.95 5.54
CA LEU A 18 9.11 -17.84 5.25
C LEU A 18 9.64 -19.09 4.50
N ASN A 19 9.34 -20.28 5.01
CA ASN A 19 9.94 -21.51 4.49
C ASN A 19 9.42 -21.97 3.11
N SER A 20 8.30 -21.42 2.61
CA SER A 20 7.71 -21.82 1.32
C SER A 20 7.42 -20.66 0.38
N TYR A 21 7.82 -19.44 0.77
CA TYR A 21 7.51 -18.23 0.00
C TYR A 21 8.07 -18.30 -1.42
N GLU A 22 9.36 -18.65 -1.58
CA GLU A 22 10.03 -18.65 -2.88
C GLU A 22 9.47 -19.70 -3.86
N GLU A 23 9.00 -20.84 -3.36
CA GLU A 23 8.53 -21.94 -4.20
C GLU A 23 7.02 -21.85 -4.53
N SER A 24 6.18 -21.42 -3.58
CA SER A 24 4.71 -21.49 -3.73
C SER A 24 4.06 -20.20 -4.26
N PHE A 25 4.73 -19.06 -4.25
CA PHE A 25 4.03 -17.76 -4.40
C PHE A 25 4.00 -17.16 -5.82
N LYS A 26 4.47 -17.85 -6.86
CA LYS A 26 4.34 -17.36 -8.26
C LYS A 26 2.90 -17.03 -8.65
N ASN A 27 1.96 -17.93 -8.33
CA ASN A 27 0.54 -17.72 -8.61
C ASN A 27 -0.11 -16.69 -7.66
N PHE A 28 0.42 -16.55 -6.44
CA PHE A 28 -0.04 -15.53 -5.51
C PHE A 28 0.34 -14.12 -5.98
N GLY A 29 1.56 -13.93 -6.49
CA GLY A 29 2.01 -12.66 -7.07
C GLY A 29 1.12 -12.20 -8.22
N ASN A 30 0.76 -13.11 -9.14
CA ASN A 30 -0.15 -12.80 -10.24
C ASN A 30 -1.57 -12.44 -9.77
N LYS A 31 -2.10 -13.14 -8.75
CA LYS A 31 -3.40 -12.81 -8.15
C LYS A 31 -3.37 -11.45 -7.44
N LEU A 32 -2.26 -11.15 -6.77
CA LEU A 32 -2.04 -9.87 -6.10
C LEU A 32 -1.96 -8.73 -7.13
N ALA A 33 -1.22 -8.92 -8.21
CA ALA A 33 -1.14 -7.95 -9.31
C ALA A 33 -2.52 -7.70 -9.97
N ALA A 34 -3.29 -8.76 -10.23
CA ALA A 34 -4.64 -8.63 -10.75
C ALA A 34 -5.57 -7.85 -9.79
N GLY A 35 -5.47 -8.12 -8.49
CA GLY A 35 -6.19 -7.37 -7.46
C GLY A 35 -5.76 -5.90 -7.38
N HIS A 36 -4.48 -5.59 -7.61
CA HIS A 36 -3.97 -4.22 -7.62
C HIS A 36 -4.54 -3.44 -8.79
N MET A 37 -4.52 -4.02 -9.99
CA MET A 37 -5.10 -3.41 -11.19
C MET A 37 -6.58 -3.13 -11.01
N LEU A 38 -7.33 -4.05 -10.40
CA LEU A 38 -8.75 -3.88 -10.12
C LEU A 38 -9.00 -2.77 -9.09
N MET A 39 -8.22 -2.72 -8.00
CA MET A 39 -8.32 -1.66 -7.00
C MET A 39 -8.03 -0.28 -7.61
N VAL A 40 -6.98 -0.16 -8.43
CA VAL A 40 -6.62 1.07 -9.13
C VAL A 40 -7.72 1.49 -10.09
N ALA A 41 -8.29 0.55 -10.85
CA ALA A 41 -9.41 0.84 -11.74
C ALA A 41 -10.62 1.40 -10.98
N LEU A 42 -10.98 0.80 -9.84
CA LEU A 42 -12.09 1.28 -8.99
C LEU A 42 -11.79 2.66 -8.39
N LEU A 43 -10.57 2.91 -7.92
CA LEU A 43 -10.15 4.22 -7.43
C LEU A 43 -10.20 5.27 -8.54
N MET A 44 -9.79 4.93 -9.76
CA MET A 44 -9.87 5.84 -10.90
C MET A 44 -11.31 6.13 -11.31
N ILE A 45 -12.18 5.11 -11.37
CA ILE A 45 -13.60 5.30 -11.66
C ILE A 45 -14.25 6.21 -10.62
N THR A 46 -14.00 5.95 -9.33
CA THR A 46 -14.56 6.77 -8.24
C THR A 46 -14.04 8.20 -8.26
N LEU A 47 -12.75 8.43 -8.57
CA LEU A 47 -12.21 9.77 -8.76
C LEU A 47 -12.87 10.46 -9.95
N VAL A 48 -12.98 9.79 -11.10
CA VAL A 48 -13.59 10.36 -12.30
C VAL A 48 -15.08 10.68 -12.11
N THR A 49 -15.83 9.85 -11.38
CA THR A 49 -17.25 10.12 -11.11
C THR A 49 -17.44 11.22 -10.06
N MET A 50 -16.59 11.25 -9.04
CA MET A 50 -16.69 12.25 -7.96
C MET A 50 -16.16 13.62 -8.37
N TYR A 51 -15.17 13.68 -9.26
CA TYR A 51 -14.64 14.89 -9.87
C TYR A 51 -15.16 15.10 -11.31
N GLY A 52 -16.32 14.49 -11.61
CA GLY A 52 -16.94 14.49 -12.93
C GLY A 52 -16.92 15.85 -13.62
N HIS A 53 -16.49 15.80 -14.89
CA HIS A 53 -16.20 16.88 -15.81
C HIS A 53 -17.37 17.87 -15.99
N GLU A 54 -17.45 18.91 -15.17
CA GLU A 54 -18.17 20.14 -15.55
C GLU A 54 -17.32 20.93 -16.55
N GLY A 55 -17.39 20.54 -17.82
CA GLY A 55 -17.04 21.38 -18.97
C GLY A 55 -15.56 21.70 -19.17
N GLY A 56 -14.89 20.90 -20.00
CA GLY A 56 -14.02 21.37 -21.08
C GLY A 56 -12.79 22.24 -20.81
N GLU A 57 -12.50 22.71 -19.59
CA GLU A 57 -11.42 23.65 -19.33
C GLU A 57 -10.49 23.13 -18.24
N THR A 58 -9.37 22.52 -18.68
CA THR A 58 -8.24 22.22 -17.82
C THR A 58 -7.43 23.50 -17.58
N ALA A 59 -7.91 24.35 -16.67
CA ALA A 59 -7.13 25.49 -16.19
C ALA A 59 -6.46 25.15 -14.86
N SER A 60 -5.15 24.93 -14.90
CA SER A 60 -4.30 24.94 -13.71
C SER A 60 -4.23 26.37 -13.15
N CYS A 61 -5.06 26.70 -12.16
CA CYS A 61 -4.81 27.69 -11.10
C CYS A 61 -5.90 27.57 -10.03
N SER A 62 -5.53 27.86 -8.79
CA SER A 62 -6.28 27.63 -7.53
C SER A 62 -7.80 27.70 -7.66
N MET A 63 -8.42 26.59 -7.29
CA MET A 63 -9.81 26.28 -7.51
C MET A 63 -10.63 26.91 -6.36
N SER A 64 -11.04 28.18 -6.50
CA SER A 64 -12.00 28.85 -5.62
C SER A 64 -13.33 29.02 -6.35
N SER A 65 -14.38 28.35 -5.86
CA SER A 65 -15.73 28.43 -6.42
C SER A 65 -16.31 29.84 -6.23
N PRO A 66 -16.83 30.51 -7.29
CA PRO A 66 -17.55 31.79 -7.16
C PRO A 66 -18.83 31.70 -6.33
N LYS A 67 -19.30 30.50 -5.98
CA LYS A 67 -20.56 30.24 -5.26
C LYS A 67 -20.38 29.56 -3.89
N GLY A 68 -19.16 29.50 -3.36
CA GLY A 68 -18.91 28.93 -2.03
C GLY A 68 -19.20 27.43 -1.89
N LYS A 69 -19.34 26.69 -3.00
CA LYS A 69 -19.49 25.24 -2.95
C LYS A 69 -18.13 24.58 -2.83
N LEU A 70 -18.02 23.66 -1.86
CA LEU A 70 -16.84 22.85 -1.58
C LEU A 70 -16.40 22.10 -2.84
N LEU A 71 -15.26 22.55 -3.36
CA LEU A 71 -14.66 22.05 -4.59
C LEU A 71 -13.85 20.77 -4.38
N HIS A 72 -13.54 20.49 -3.11
CA HIS A 72 -12.91 19.25 -2.68
C HIS A 72 -13.98 18.38 -2.05
N ASN A 73 -14.24 17.21 -2.63
CA ASN A 73 -15.16 16.26 -2.04
C ASN A 73 -14.50 15.70 -0.77
N PRO A 74 -14.97 16.07 0.45
CA PRO A 74 -14.30 15.67 1.69
C PRO A 74 -14.25 14.15 1.84
N VAL A 75 -15.18 13.42 1.21
CA VAL A 75 -15.22 11.96 1.20
C VAL A 75 -14.00 11.37 0.49
N ALA A 76 -13.59 11.93 -0.66
CA ALA A 76 -12.43 11.44 -1.40
C ALA A 76 -11.13 11.66 -0.61
N GLY A 77 -10.99 12.82 0.04
CA GLY A 77 -9.85 13.12 0.91
C GLY A 77 -9.75 12.18 2.11
N VAL A 78 -10.87 11.89 2.79
CA VAL A 78 -10.92 10.94 3.92
C VAL A 78 -10.56 9.51 3.48
N VAL A 79 -11.02 9.07 2.31
CA VAL A 79 -10.69 7.73 1.78
C VAL A 79 -9.20 7.60 1.47
N LEU A 80 -8.61 8.60 0.81
CA LEU A 80 -7.16 8.58 0.50
C LEU A 80 -6.32 8.65 1.79
N PHE A 81 -6.67 9.54 2.72
CA PHE A 81 -5.95 9.70 3.98
C PHE A 81 -6.04 8.45 4.87
N SER A 82 -7.22 7.81 4.94
CA SER A 82 -7.39 6.56 5.69
C SER A 82 -6.65 5.39 5.02
N MET A 83 -6.59 5.35 3.69
CA MET A 83 -5.79 4.36 2.96
C MET A 83 -4.29 4.55 3.23
N GLU A 84 -3.78 5.78 3.23
CA GLU A 84 -2.39 6.07 3.58
C GLU A 84 -2.09 5.73 5.04
N GLY A 85 -2.93 6.20 5.98
CA GLY A 85 -2.77 5.93 7.40
C GLY A 85 -2.78 4.44 7.73
N SER A 86 -3.68 3.67 7.11
CA SER A 86 -3.71 2.21 7.27
C SER A 86 -2.49 1.52 6.66
N THR A 87 -1.97 2.03 5.54
CA THR A 87 -0.74 1.52 4.91
C THR A 87 0.47 1.75 5.82
N ILE A 88 0.63 2.95 6.38
CA ILE A 88 1.70 3.29 7.33
C ILE A 88 1.60 2.42 8.58
N ALA A 89 0.41 2.29 9.16
CA ALA A 89 0.19 1.47 10.35
C ALA A 89 0.56 -0.01 10.09
N ALA A 90 0.19 -0.55 8.93
CA ALA A 90 0.54 -1.90 8.53
C ALA A 90 2.06 -2.09 8.36
N PHE A 91 2.74 -1.13 7.73
CA PHE A 91 4.21 -1.15 7.60
C PHE A 91 4.91 -1.10 8.96
N VAL A 92 4.49 -0.23 9.86
CA VAL A 92 5.07 -0.12 11.21
C VAL A 92 4.81 -1.39 12.02
N PHE A 93 3.61 -1.96 11.95
CA PHE A 93 3.29 -3.22 12.61
C PHE A 93 4.16 -4.37 12.09
N LEU A 94 4.30 -4.48 10.77
CA LEU A 94 5.15 -5.48 10.13
C LEU A 94 6.61 -5.33 10.52
N LEU A 95 7.13 -4.10 10.52
CA LEU A 95 8.50 -3.82 10.92
C LEU A 95 8.76 -4.29 12.35
N ARG A 96 7.91 -3.88 13.30
CA ARG A 96 8.02 -4.30 14.71
C ARG A 96 7.94 -5.82 14.87
N LYS A 97 7.06 -6.48 14.13
CA LYS A 97 6.90 -7.93 14.17
C LYS A 97 8.12 -8.66 13.61
N ASN A 98 8.69 -8.17 12.51
CA ASN A 98 9.87 -8.74 11.88
C ASN A 98 11.14 -8.49 12.70
N GLU A 99 11.31 -7.30 13.28
CA GLU A 99 12.41 -7.00 14.19
C GLU A 99 12.33 -7.85 15.47
N LYS A 100 11.13 -8.02 16.04
CA LYS A 100 10.93 -8.91 17.19
C LYS A 100 11.28 -10.36 16.84
N ARG A 101 10.90 -10.83 15.65
CA ARG A 101 11.27 -12.17 15.17
C ARG A 101 12.76 -12.34 14.92
N LEU A 102 13.44 -11.29 14.46
CA LEU A 102 14.90 -11.29 14.27
C LEU A 102 15.64 -11.34 15.61
N ASN A 103 15.15 -10.60 16.62
CA ASN A 103 15.72 -10.51 17.96
C ASN A 103 15.40 -11.74 18.83
N CYS A 104 14.27 -12.40 18.60
CA CYS A 104 14.00 -13.70 19.23
C CYS A 104 14.76 -14.79 18.49
N ALA A 105 15.48 -15.66 19.21
CA ALA A 105 16.21 -16.81 18.68
C ALA A 105 15.30 -17.92 18.08
N THR A 106 14.07 -17.59 17.70
CA THR A 106 13.07 -18.50 17.15
C THR A 106 13.35 -18.86 15.68
N ILE A 107 14.17 -18.07 14.98
CA ILE A 107 14.52 -18.34 13.58
C ILE A 107 15.67 -19.36 13.54
N ARG A 108 15.37 -20.56 13.05
CA ARG A 108 16.26 -21.73 13.14
C ARG A 108 17.07 -21.96 11.87
N SER A 109 16.63 -21.46 10.72
CA SER A 109 17.33 -21.64 9.43
C SER A 109 17.92 -20.33 8.88
N LEU A 110 19.03 -20.46 8.14
CA LEU A 110 19.70 -19.33 7.47
C LEU A 110 18.77 -18.64 6.45
N THR A 111 17.98 -19.41 5.72
CA THR A 111 17.04 -18.91 4.70
C THR A 111 15.95 -18.04 5.31
N GLU A 112 15.36 -18.47 6.44
CA GLU A 112 14.36 -17.67 7.14
C GLU A 112 14.95 -16.37 7.69
N ARG A 113 16.18 -16.42 8.24
CA ARG A 113 16.89 -15.21 8.71
C ARG A 113 17.15 -14.24 7.57
N TYR A 114 17.58 -14.75 6.42
CA TYR A 114 17.82 -13.95 5.23
C TYR A 114 16.53 -13.25 4.77
N GLN A 115 15.42 -13.99 4.63
CA GLN A 115 14.14 -13.43 4.21
C GLN A 115 13.58 -12.39 5.19
N VAL A 116 13.70 -12.63 6.51
CA VAL A 116 13.27 -11.65 7.52
C VAL A 116 14.15 -10.40 7.48
N SER A 117 15.47 -10.55 7.35
CA SER A 117 16.41 -9.43 7.23
C SER A 117 16.14 -8.60 5.98
N GLU A 118 15.86 -9.26 4.85
CA GLU A 118 15.53 -8.60 3.59
C GLU A 118 14.20 -7.86 3.66
N ASN A 119 13.18 -8.46 4.30
CA ASN A 119 11.90 -7.79 4.54
C ASN A 119 12.06 -6.56 5.45
N VAL A 120 12.89 -6.61 6.49
CA VAL A 120 13.18 -5.44 7.35
C VAL A 120 13.92 -4.35 6.57
N ARG A 121 14.94 -4.73 5.77
CA ARG A 121 15.69 -3.80 4.93
C ARG A 121 14.77 -3.07 3.95
N MET A 122 13.93 -3.82 3.27
CA MET A 122 13.01 -3.27 2.28
C MET A 122 11.96 -2.36 2.93
N ILE A 123 11.33 -2.78 4.05
CA ILE A 123 10.36 -1.95 4.77
C ILE A 123 10.99 -0.64 5.27
N ARG A 124 12.23 -0.65 5.76
CA ARG A 124 12.93 0.58 6.18
C ARG A 124 13.18 1.55 5.03
N ILE A 125 13.43 1.05 3.82
CA ILE A 125 13.59 1.88 2.63
C ILE A 125 12.25 2.46 2.19
N MET A 126 11.15 1.73 2.38
CA MET A 126 9.81 2.19 2.01
C MET A 126 9.18 3.17 3.01
N LEU A 127 9.48 3.04 4.30
CA LEU A 127 8.90 3.88 5.36
C LEU A 127 9.02 5.40 5.13
N PRO A 128 10.13 5.96 4.60
CA PRO A 128 10.22 7.40 4.31
C PRO A 128 9.56 7.82 2.99
N VAL A 129 9.13 6.87 2.15
CA VAL A 129 8.51 7.13 0.84
C VAL A 129 6.98 7.13 0.94
N VAL A 130 6.43 6.48 1.96
CA VAL A 130 5.01 6.51 2.33
C VAL A 130 4.75 7.76 3.17
#